data_AF-A0A953RW32-F1
#
_entry.id   AF-A0A953RW32-F1
#
_cell.length_a   1.000
_cell.length_b   1.000
_cell.length_c   1.000
_cell.angle_alpha   90.00
_cell.angle_beta   90.00
_cell.angle_gamma   90.00
#
_symmetry.space_group_name_H-M   'P 1'
#
loop_
_entity.id
_entity.type
_entity.pdbx_description
1 polymer ?
#
loop_
_entity_poly.entity_id
_entity_poly.type
_entity_poly.pdbx_seq_one_letter_code
_entity_poly.pdbx_strand_id
1 'polypeptide(L)' 'PSDYQTVIILCDIEGHTYDEIAEYMRTPIGTIRSRIHRGRKLLARQLARYARAEGFARQPKMSQN' A
#
# COMPACT_ATOMS: atom_id res chain seq x y z
N PRO A 1 7.38 -3.13 11.31
CA PRO A 1 8.28 -2.28 10.50
C PRO A 1 7.59 -0.95 10.14
N SER A 2 7.74 0.05 11.00
CA SER A 2 7.08 1.37 10.92
C SER A 2 7.29 2.06 9.57
N ASP A 3 8.47 1.92 8.98
CA ASP A 3 8.86 2.65 7.77
C ASP A 3 7.97 2.39 6.55
N TYR A 4 7.38 1.20 6.43
CA TYR A 4 6.44 0.90 5.33
C TYR A 4 5.12 1.64 5.50
N GLN A 5 4.63 1.74 6.73
CA GLN A 5 3.41 2.45 7.03
C GLN A 5 3.62 3.95 6.84
N THR A 6 4.73 4.49 7.33
CA THR A 6 5.08 5.91 7.16
C THR A 6 5.09 6.32 5.69
N VAL A 7 5.81 5.60 4.82
CA VAL A 7 5.87 5.99 3.40
C VAL A 7 4.53 5.84 2.67
N ILE A 8 3.67 4.92 3.11
CA ILE A 8 2.31 4.80 2.56
C ILE A 8 1.45 5.97 3.00
N ILE A 9 1.48 6.37 4.27
CA ILE A 9 0.69 7.51 4.76
C ILE A 9 1.11 8.78 4.02
N LEU A 10 2.40 9.09 4.00
CA LEU A 10 2.92 10.29 3.35
C LEU A 10 2.55 10.32 1.86
N CYS A 11 2.65 9.19 1.15
CA CYS A 11 2.40 9.14 -0.28
C CYS A 11 0.91 8.98 -0.67
N ASP A 12 0.25 7.93 -0.16
CA ASP A 12 -1.08 7.50 -0.60
C ASP A 12 -2.21 8.25 0.11
N ILE A 13 -1.93 8.87 1.27
CA ILE A 13 -2.94 9.59 2.07
C ILE A 13 -2.66 11.10 2.04
N GLU A 14 -1.43 11.52 2.32
CA GLU A 14 -1.07 12.95 2.40
C GLU A 14 -0.65 13.53 1.03
N GLY A 15 -0.38 12.69 0.04
CA GLY A 15 -0.11 13.11 -1.34
C GLY A 15 1.30 13.63 -1.59
N HIS A 16 2.25 13.41 -0.68
CA HIS A 16 3.64 13.76 -0.89
C HIS A 16 4.28 12.97 -2.04
N THR A 17 5.13 13.64 -2.80
CA THR A 17 5.95 13.04 -3.84
C THR A 17 7.04 12.16 -3.23
N TYR A 18 7.60 11.24 -4.03
CA TYR A 18 8.63 10.34 -3.52
C TYR A 18 9.92 11.08 -3.14
N ASP A 19 10.22 12.19 -3.83
CA ASP A 19 11.40 13.02 -3.56
C ASP A 19 11.24 13.80 -2.24
N GLU A 20 10.08 14.40 -1.98
CA GLU A 20 9.77 15.05 -0.68
C GLU A 20 9.89 14.05 0.48
N ILE A 21 9.39 12.83 0.30
CA ILE A 21 9.51 11.77 1.31
C ILE A 21 10.97 11.36 1.52
N ALA A 22 11.76 11.24 0.45
CA ALA A 22 13.17 10.90 0.52
C ALA A 22 13.98 11.95 1.29
N GLU A 23 13.71 13.23 1.03
CA GLU A 23 14.31 14.37 1.73
C GLU A 23 13.90 14.38 3.22
N TYR A 24 12.59 14.33 3.50
CA TYR A 24 12.05 14.34 4.85
C TYR A 24 12.60 13.19 5.71
N MET A 25 12.65 11.98 5.15
CA MET A 25 13.14 10.79 5.84
C MET A 25 14.67 10.60 5.77
N ARG A 26 15.40 11.53 5.13
CA ARG A 26 16.85 11.43 4.88
C ARG A 26 17.28 10.06 4.36
N THR A 27 16.50 9.53 3.42
CA THR A 27 16.61 8.17 2.92
C THR A 27 16.72 8.21 1.39
N PRO A 28 17.58 7.39 0.74
CA PRO A 28 17.67 7.36 -0.71
C PRO A 28 16.32 7.12 -1.41
N ILE A 29 16.07 7.82 -2.52
CA ILE A 29 14.84 7.70 -3.32
C ILE A 29 14.55 6.27 -3.79
N GLY A 30 15.59 5.49 -4.09
CA GLY A 30 15.47 4.06 -4.43
C GLY A 30 14.91 3.23 -3.27
N THR A 31 15.31 3.55 -2.05
CA THR A 31 14.78 2.91 -0.83
C THR A 31 13.32 3.27 -0.62
N ILE A 32 12.93 4.55 -0.78
CA ILE A 32 11.53 5.00 -0.71
C ILE A 32 10.66 4.24 -1.71
N ARG A 33 11.07 4.19 -2.98
CA ARG A 33 10.34 3.45 -4.02
C ARG A 33 10.16 1.97 -3.65
N SER A 34 11.23 1.33 -3.15
CA SER A 34 11.17 -0.08 -2.74
C SER A 34 10.29 -0.32 -1.50
N ARG A 35 10.29 0.62 -0.54
CA ARG A 35 9.45 0.60 0.66
C ARG A 35 7.97 0.77 0.28
N ILE A 36 7.63 1.73 -0.58
CA ILE A 36 6.27 1.94 -1.07
C ILE A 36 5.75 0.70 -1.80
N HIS A 37 6.56 0.14 -2.72
CA HIS A 37 6.16 -1.07 -3.45
C HIS A 37 5.86 -2.25 -2.50
N ARG A 38 6.79 -2.55 -1.58
CA ARG A 38 6.61 -3.65 -0.61
C ARG A 38 5.46 -3.36 0.35
N GLY A 39 5.34 -2.12 0.81
CA GLY A 39 4.27 -1.64 1.67
C GLY A 39 2.89 -1.84 1.05
N ARG A 40 2.67 -1.35 -0.17
CA ARG A 40 1.42 -1.53 -0.92
C ARG A 40 1.09 -3.02 -1.11
N LYS A 41 2.08 -3.87 -1.39
CA LYS A 41 1.88 -5.32 -1.53
C LYS A 41 1.44 -5.97 -0.20
N LEU A 42 2.00 -5.54 0.93
CA LEU A 42 1.59 -6.02 2.25
C LEU A 42 0.18 -5.53 2.60
N LEU A 43 -0.11 -4.25 2.38
CA LEU A 43 -1.42 -3.64 2.61
C LEU A 43 -2.49 -4.33 1.76
N ALA A 44 -2.24 -4.55 0.48
CA ALA A 44 -3.17 -5.24 -0.42
C ALA A 44 -3.53 -6.65 0.09
N ARG A 45 -2.57 -7.41 0.63
CA ARG A 45 -2.83 -8.74 1.22
C ARG A 45 -3.72 -8.64 2.47
N GLN A 46 -3.48 -7.65 3.32
CA GLN A 46 -4.26 -7.42 4.52
C GLN A 46 -5.70 -6.97 4.17
N LEU A 47 -5.84 -6.03 3.25
CA LEU A 47 -7.13 -5.56 2.74
C LEU A 47 -7.90 -6.68 2.02
N ALA A 48 -7.24 -7.55 1.27
CA ALA A 48 -7.91 -8.69 0.65
C ALA A 48 -8.48 -9.67 1.69
N ARG A 49 -7.76 -9.89 2.80
CA ARG A 49 -8.27 -10.70 3.92
C ARG A 49 -9.45 -10.02 4.61
N TYR A 50 -9.32 -8.73 4.89
CA TYR A 50 -10.39 -7.91 5.46
C TYR A 50 -11.65 -7.93 4.58
N ALA A 51 -11.49 -7.67 3.29
CA ALA A 51 -12.59 -7.67 2.32
C ALA A 51 -13.32 -9.02 2.24
N ARG A 52 -12.61 -10.15 2.38
CA ARG A 52 -13.26 -11.47 2.45
C ARG A 52 -14.04 -11.67 3.75
N ALA A 53 -13.51 -11.22 4.88
CA ALA A 53 -14.18 -11.34 6.18
C ALA A 53 -15.47 -10.51 6.24
N GLU A 54 -15.44 -9.31 5.66
CA GLU A 54 -16.55 -8.36 5.67
C GLU A 54 -17.52 -8.51 4.48
N GLY A 55 -17.31 -9.51 3.61
CA GLY A 55 -18.18 -9.75 2.45
C GLY A 55 -18.01 -8.74 1.28
N PHE A 56 -17.00 -7.87 1.32
CA PHE A 56 -16.65 -6.97 0.21
C PHE A 56 -16.01 -7.71 -0.99
N ALA A 57 -15.55 -8.95 -0.81
CA ALA A 57 -14.98 -9.74 -1.90
C ALA A 57 -16.04 -10.00 -2.97
N ARG A 58 -15.84 -9.44 -4.16
CA ARG A 58 -16.71 -9.66 -5.33
C ARG A 58 -16.92 -11.16 -5.53
N GLN A 59 -18.17 -11.61 -5.41
CA GLN A 59 -18.52 -12.99 -5.72
C GLN A 59 -18.08 -13.27 -7.17
N PRO A 60 -17.37 -14.37 -7.44
CA PRO A 60 -17.16 -14.78 -8.83
C PRO A 60 -18.54 -14.92 -9.45
N LYS A 61 -18.76 -14.26 -10.61
CA LYS A 61 -19.99 -14.48 -11.37
C LYS A 61 -20.03 -15.99 -11.66
N MET A 62 -20.95 -16.71 -11.03
CA MET A 62 -21.27 -18.06 -11.45
C MET A 62 -21.72 -17.92 -12.89
N SER A 63 -20.95 -18.49 -13.82
CA SER A 63 -21.35 -18.57 -15.22
C SER A 63 -22.58 -19.47 -15.26
N GLN A 64 -23.77 -18.89 -15.33
CA GLN A 64 -24.95 -19.58 -15.84
C GLN A 64 -24.88 -19.48 -17.37
N ASN A 65 -24.34 -20.52 -18.00
CA ASN A 65 -24.91 -21.25 -19.13
C ASN A 65 -23.97 -22.35 -19.58
#